data_AF-A0A8S3W9A3-F1
#
_entry.id   AF-A0A8S3W9A3-F1
#
_cell.length_a   1.000
_cell.length_b   1.000
_cell.length_c   1.000
_cell.angle_alpha   90.00
_cell.angle_beta   90.00
_cell.angle_gamma   90.00
#
_symmetry.space_group_name_H-M   'P 1'
#
loop_
_entity.id
_entity.type
_entity.pdbx_description
1 polymer ?
#
loop_
_entity_poly.entity_id
_entity_poly.type
_entity_poly.pdbx_seq_one_letter_code
_entity_poly.pdbx_strand_id
1 'polypeptide(L)'
;MVKVGKLIKPHQQLCYAHGIQLAVLDVIYKQNTSSRSGHEASNEEMSVEMRSSERADENCDNDLENDENDIFDLSFPTPTSEINLTVEYAEVVKKVRKVVKLFKNSPTKNDLLETYMTKDMGKNIALLLDCQTRWSSLCEMITIFNKIRSCVPKTLIDLGLGANHDYVFTEQEYDVLMDLERILQPVKLAVEVLCRRESNLITAETTLRFIISKLININKPLARKLVDSLRKRISERRTDLTAVLLYLHDPHKYEEDKSQFIYDETFNLPPKSVIRKAIKNIIERLE
;
A
#
# COMPACT_ATOMS: atom_id res chain seq x y z
N MET A 1 -2.21 -21.18 -17.64
CA MET A 1 -1.24 -21.97 -16.85
C MET A 1 -1.99 -23.05 -16.08
N VAL A 2 -2.11 -24.26 -16.66
CA VAL A 2 -2.71 -25.42 -15.97
C VAL A 2 -1.58 -26.09 -15.20
N LYS A 3 -1.55 -25.93 -13.87
CA LYS A 3 -0.56 -26.60 -13.02
C LYS A 3 -0.89 -28.10 -12.96
N VAL A 4 0.10 -28.93 -13.25
CA VAL A 4 0.02 -30.40 -13.23
C VAL A 4 -0.25 -30.89 -11.79
N GLY A 5 -1.17 -31.85 -11.61
CA GLY A 5 -1.35 -32.57 -10.35
C GLY A 5 -2.62 -32.28 -9.53
N LYS A 6 -3.80 -32.07 -10.14
CA LYS A 6 -5.06 -32.11 -9.37
C LYS A 6 -6.15 -32.86 -10.12
N LEU A 7 -6.64 -33.94 -9.51
CA LEU A 7 -7.85 -34.69 -9.94
C LEU A 7 -9.09 -33.78 -10.00
N ILE A 8 -9.07 -32.64 -9.29
CA ILE A 8 -10.14 -31.66 -9.23
C ILE A 8 -9.58 -30.28 -9.59
N LYS A 9 -10.23 -29.57 -10.52
CA LYS A 9 -9.88 -28.18 -10.86
C LYS A 9 -9.90 -27.31 -9.59
N PRO A 10 -8.95 -26.41 -9.31
CA PRO A 10 -9.02 -25.53 -8.15
C PRO A 10 -9.99 -24.36 -8.37
N HIS A 11 -10.61 -23.85 -7.29
CA HIS A 11 -11.18 -22.50 -7.32
C HIS A 11 -10.05 -21.48 -7.24
N GLN A 12 -10.08 -20.50 -8.13
CA GLN A 12 -9.13 -19.39 -8.12
C GLN A 12 -9.76 -18.23 -7.36
N GLN A 13 -9.02 -17.71 -6.39
CA GLN A 13 -9.36 -16.50 -5.66
C GLN A 13 -8.34 -15.43 -6.05
N LEU A 14 -8.82 -14.27 -6.48
CA LEU A 14 -7.94 -13.14 -6.72
C LEU A 14 -7.35 -12.65 -5.38
N CYS A 15 -6.05 -12.33 -5.40
CA CYS A 15 -5.32 -11.95 -4.20
C CYS A 15 -5.84 -10.63 -3.61
N TYR A 16 -6.28 -10.66 -2.34
CA TYR A 16 -6.72 -9.46 -1.62
C TYR A 16 -5.59 -8.51 -1.30
N ALA A 17 -4.39 -9.01 -0.94
CA ALA A 17 -3.22 -8.16 -0.70
C ALA A 17 -2.87 -7.36 -1.97
N HIS A 18 -2.94 -7.99 -3.14
CA HIS A 18 -2.80 -7.31 -4.41
C HIS A 18 -3.95 -6.30 -4.66
N GLY A 19 -5.18 -6.61 -4.27
CA GLY A 19 -6.29 -5.65 -4.32
C GLY A 19 -6.04 -4.39 -3.47
N ILE A 20 -5.50 -4.56 -2.26
CA ILE A 20 -5.11 -3.45 -1.39
C ILE A 20 -4.00 -2.63 -2.04
N GLN A 21 -2.97 -3.28 -2.60
CA GLN A 21 -1.91 -2.60 -3.33
C GLN A 21 -2.47 -1.68 -4.42
N LEU A 22 -3.37 -2.21 -5.27
CA LEU A 22 -3.98 -1.40 -6.33
C LEU A 22 -4.81 -0.26 -5.75
N ALA A 23 -5.56 -0.48 -4.67
CA ALA A 23 -6.35 0.58 -4.05
C ALA A 23 -5.48 1.74 -3.53
N VAL A 24 -4.33 1.42 -2.94
CA VAL A 24 -3.35 2.41 -2.49
C VAL A 24 -2.73 3.15 -3.68
N LEU A 25 -2.36 2.42 -4.74
CA LEU A 25 -1.83 3.02 -5.96
C LEU A 25 -2.83 3.97 -6.60
N ASP A 26 -4.13 3.62 -6.66
CA ASP A 26 -5.19 4.46 -7.24
C ASP A 26 -5.38 5.80 -6.49
N VAL A 27 -4.95 5.89 -5.24
CA VAL A 27 -5.25 7.01 -4.33
C VAL A 27 -4.01 7.84 -4.00
N ILE A 28 -2.90 7.20 -3.65
CA ILE A 28 -1.68 7.88 -3.21
C ILE A 28 -0.81 8.27 -4.40
N TYR A 29 -0.85 7.47 -5.46
CA TYR A 29 -0.07 7.70 -6.65
C TYR A 29 -0.96 8.06 -7.84
N LYS A 30 -0.48 8.92 -8.72
CA LYS A 30 -1.09 9.17 -10.01
C LYS A 30 -0.33 8.35 -11.05
N GLN A 31 -1.07 7.60 -11.86
CA GLN A 31 -0.55 7.20 -13.16
C GLN A 31 -0.50 8.47 -14.01
N ASN A 32 0.69 8.83 -14.51
CA ASN A 32 0.79 9.81 -15.58
C ASN A 32 0.14 9.20 -16.83
N THR A 33 -1.17 9.42 -17.01
CA THR A 33 -1.78 9.27 -18.32
C THR A 33 -1.32 10.46 -19.16
N SER A 34 -0.10 10.39 -19.68
CA SER A 34 0.30 11.20 -20.81
C SER A 34 -0.63 10.83 -21.97
N SER A 35 -1.71 11.59 -22.11
CA SER A 35 -2.53 11.78 -23.32
C SER A 35 -2.57 10.60 -24.29
N ARG A 36 -3.54 9.70 -24.09
CA ARG A 36 -4.07 8.87 -25.17
C ARG A 36 -5.59 8.78 -25.07
N SER A 37 -6.24 9.91 -25.34
CA SER A 37 -7.66 9.97 -25.65
C SER A 37 -7.88 11.02 -26.72
N GLY A 38 -8.06 10.56 -27.95
CA GLY A 38 -8.36 11.40 -29.11
C GLY A 38 -7.74 10.85 -30.38
N HIS A 39 -8.03 9.61 -30.76
CA HIS A 39 -8.33 9.29 -32.15
C HIS A 39 -9.16 8.02 -32.22
N GLU A 40 -10.25 8.17 -32.96
CA GLU A 40 -11.26 7.19 -33.29
C GLU A 40 -10.67 5.99 -34.04
N ALA A 41 -11.46 4.92 -34.06
CA ALA A 41 -11.15 3.68 -34.74
C ALA A 41 -10.92 3.89 -36.25
N SER A 42 -9.78 3.39 -36.74
CA SER A 42 -9.68 2.72 -38.04
C SER A 42 -8.38 1.91 -38.10
N ASN A 43 -8.50 0.66 -38.53
CA ASN A 43 -7.42 -0.25 -38.93
C ASN A 43 -6.44 0.41 -39.89
N GLU A 44 -5.14 0.12 -39.76
CA GLU A 44 -4.31 -0.59 -40.77
C GLU A 44 -2.84 -0.66 -40.31
N GLU A 45 -2.12 -1.59 -40.94
CA GLU A 45 -0.85 -2.19 -40.56
C GLU A 45 0.40 -1.30 -40.74
N MET A 46 1.52 -1.76 -40.15
CA MET A 46 2.93 -1.50 -40.56
C MET A 46 3.47 -0.10 -40.16
N SER A 47 4.74 0.13 -39.77
CA SER A 47 6.02 -0.59 -39.75
C SER A 47 6.88 -0.03 -38.61
N VAL A 48 7.86 -0.81 -38.18
CA VAL A 48 8.91 -0.42 -37.23
C VAL A 48 9.89 0.54 -37.92
N GLU A 49 10.03 1.76 -37.40
CA GLU A 49 11.21 2.58 -37.67
C GLU A 49 11.83 3.16 -36.40
N MET A 50 13.12 2.90 -36.31
CA MET A 50 14.09 3.20 -35.28
C MET A 50 14.42 4.69 -35.34
N ARG A 51 14.19 5.44 -34.25
CA ARG A 51 14.76 6.78 -34.09
C ARG A 51 15.54 6.88 -32.79
N SER A 52 16.86 6.82 -32.97
CA SER A 52 17.88 7.17 -32.00
C SER A 52 17.67 8.62 -31.53
N SER A 53 17.59 8.83 -30.22
CA SER A 53 18.00 10.10 -29.63
C SER A 53 18.73 9.83 -28.33
N GLU A 54 20.04 10.03 -28.38
CA GLU A 54 20.94 10.13 -27.24
C GLU A 54 20.43 11.18 -26.26
N ARG A 55 20.46 10.87 -24.95
CA ARG A 55 20.62 11.85 -23.87
C ARG A 55 21.01 11.14 -22.57
N ALA A 56 22.29 11.34 -22.25
CA ALA A 56 22.97 11.49 -20.96
C ALA A 56 22.42 10.80 -19.71
N ASP A 57 23.27 9.89 -19.20
CA ASP A 57 23.49 9.51 -17.80
C ASP A 57 22.79 10.33 -16.71
N GLU A 58 21.92 9.66 -15.95
CA GLU A 58 21.86 9.83 -14.49
C GLU A 58 22.17 8.48 -13.85
N ASN A 59 23.41 8.38 -13.36
CA ASN A 59 24.01 7.21 -12.75
C ASN A 59 23.22 6.79 -11.49
N CYS A 60 22.51 5.67 -11.57
CA CYS A 60 21.87 5.04 -10.42
C CYS A 60 22.84 3.98 -9.87
N ASP A 61 23.79 4.40 -9.04
CA ASP A 61 24.60 3.48 -8.26
C ASP A 61 23.69 2.78 -7.23
N ASN A 62 23.26 1.57 -7.58
CA ASN A 62 22.61 0.63 -6.69
C ASN A 62 23.69 -0.19 -5.98
N ASP A 63 24.21 0.34 -4.87
CA ASP A 63 24.84 -0.49 -3.85
C ASP A 63 23.74 -1.20 -3.04
N LEU A 64 23.22 -2.28 -3.62
CA LEU A 64 22.36 -3.24 -2.94
C LEU A 64 23.24 -4.23 -2.17
N GLU A 65 23.63 -3.84 -0.95
CA GLU A 65 23.99 -4.83 0.05
C GLU A 65 22.72 -5.42 0.67
N ASN A 66 22.72 -6.74 0.65
CA ASN A 66 21.65 -7.69 0.91
C ASN A 66 21.17 -7.62 2.37
N ASP A 67 19.86 -7.45 2.59
CA ASP A 67 19.22 -7.77 3.88
C ASP A 67 18.04 -8.72 3.63
N GLU A 68 18.19 -9.96 4.09
CA GLU A 68 17.31 -11.10 3.86
C GLU A 68 15.98 -10.96 4.62
N ASN A 69 15.09 -10.06 4.16
CA ASN A 69 13.68 -10.01 4.58
C ASN A 69 12.72 -9.78 3.40
N ASP A 70 13.02 -10.39 2.25
CA ASP A 70 12.17 -10.36 1.06
C ASP A 70 10.93 -11.28 1.19
N ILE A 71 9.88 -10.74 1.80
CA ILE A 71 8.50 -11.29 1.71
C ILE A 71 7.64 -10.45 0.74
N PHE A 72 8.20 -9.43 0.07
CA PHE A 72 7.43 -8.52 -0.78
C PHE A 72 8.01 -8.25 -2.17
N ASP A 73 8.76 -9.18 -2.74
CA ASP A 73 9.14 -9.13 -4.15
C ASP A 73 8.19 -9.97 -5.01
N LEU A 74 7.04 -9.38 -5.37
CA LEU A 74 6.23 -9.82 -6.50
C LEU A 74 6.44 -8.82 -7.63
N SER A 75 7.63 -8.85 -8.23
CA SER A 75 7.92 -8.14 -9.47
C SER A 75 7.12 -8.76 -10.62
N PHE A 76 6.19 -8.00 -11.22
CA PHE A 76 5.53 -8.35 -12.49
C PHE A 76 5.62 -7.16 -13.46
N PRO A 77 5.67 -7.44 -14.78
CA PRO A 77 6.29 -6.56 -15.76
C PRO A 77 5.54 -5.25 -15.95
N THR A 78 6.29 -4.16 -15.79
CA THR A 78 5.91 -2.79 -16.12
C THR A 78 5.69 -2.61 -17.62
N PRO A 79 4.58 -2.00 -18.05
CA PRO A 79 4.67 -0.91 -19.01
C PRO A 79 5.12 0.33 -18.23
N THR A 80 6.26 0.90 -18.63
CA THR A 80 6.87 2.14 -18.14
C THR A 80 5.86 3.28 -18.07
N SER A 81 5.16 3.38 -16.95
CA SER A 81 4.36 4.53 -16.55
C SER A 81 4.99 5.04 -15.26
N GLU A 82 5.52 6.25 -15.28
CA GLU A 82 6.05 6.90 -14.08
C GLU A 82 4.90 7.08 -13.09
N ILE A 83 4.96 6.32 -12.00
CA ILE A 83 3.99 6.37 -10.90
C ILE A 83 4.48 7.47 -9.94
N ASN A 84 3.84 8.63 -9.94
CA ASN A 84 4.22 9.76 -9.12
C ASN A 84 3.27 9.93 -7.92
N LEU A 85 3.76 10.42 -6.78
CA LEU A 85 2.86 10.77 -5.68
C LEU A 85 1.86 11.85 -6.12
N THR A 86 0.64 11.77 -5.57
CA THR A 86 -0.35 12.85 -5.71
C THR A 86 0.23 14.19 -5.26
N VAL A 87 -0.04 15.24 -6.03
CA VAL A 87 0.47 16.61 -5.83
C VAL A 87 0.24 17.12 -4.39
N GLU A 88 -0.85 16.68 -3.75
CA GLU A 88 -1.25 17.07 -2.40
C GLU A 88 -0.21 16.70 -1.33
N TYR A 89 0.48 15.57 -1.49
CA TYR A 89 1.45 15.06 -0.50
C TYR A 89 2.89 15.02 -1.04
N ALA A 90 3.05 15.15 -2.35
CA ALA A 90 4.33 15.03 -3.03
C ALA A 90 5.39 15.98 -2.45
N GLU A 91 5.04 17.24 -2.17
CA GLU A 91 6.01 18.22 -1.67
C GLU A 91 6.47 17.92 -0.24
N VAL A 92 5.54 17.57 0.66
CA VAL A 92 5.88 17.21 2.05
C VAL A 92 6.73 15.93 2.08
N VAL A 93 6.39 14.92 1.29
CA VAL A 93 7.17 13.68 1.20
C VAL A 93 8.54 13.92 0.57
N LYS A 94 8.65 14.74 -0.49
CA LYS A 94 9.95 15.15 -1.06
C LYS A 94 10.82 15.84 -0.02
N LYS A 95 10.23 16.69 0.82
CA LYS A 95 10.92 17.37 1.91
C LYS A 95 11.47 16.38 2.95
N VAL A 96 10.67 15.38 3.35
CA VAL A 96 11.14 14.29 4.21
C VAL A 96 12.30 13.55 3.56
N ARG A 97 12.20 13.20 2.27
CA ARG A 97 13.30 12.55 1.52
C ARG A 97 14.57 13.40 1.51
N LYS A 98 14.47 14.72 1.32
CA LYS A 98 15.63 15.64 1.38
C LYS A 98 16.31 15.59 2.74
N VAL A 99 15.53 15.64 3.81
CA VAL A 99 16.05 15.62 5.19
C VAL A 99 16.69 14.26 5.51
N VAL A 100 16.04 13.16 5.15
CA VAL A 100 16.60 11.82 5.32
C VAL A 100 17.91 11.67 4.54
N LYS A 101 17.97 12.13 3.28
CA LYS A 101 19.19 12.13 2.47
C LYS A 101 20.31 12.99 3.07
N LEU A 102 19.98 14.13 3.66
CA LEU A 102 20.97 15.01 4.32
C LEU A 102 21.75 14.27 5.41
N PHE A 103 21.05 13.48 6.22
CA PHE A 103 21.66 12.72 7.30
C PHE A 103 22.31 11.42 6.78
N LYS A 104 21.66 10.68 5.89
CA LYS A 104 22.24 9.44 5.32
C LYS A 104 23.52 9.68 4.54
N ASN A 105 23.63 10.79 3.81
CA ASN A 105 24.79 11.07 2.95
C ASN A 105 25.97 11.70 3.72
N SER A 106 25.81 12.03 5.01
CA SER A 106 26.81 12.75 5.78
C SER A 106 26.96 12.11 7.15
N PRO A 107 27.98 11.25 7.36
CA PRO A 107 28.21 10.56 8.63
C PRO A 107 28.26 11.54 9.82
N THR A 108 28.96 12.66 9.67
CA THR A 108 29.06 13.69 10.73
C THR A 108 27.72 14.31 11.11
N LYS A 109 26.82 14.54 10.16
CA LYS A 109 25.47 15.05 10.44
C LYS A 109 24.59 13.96 11.06
N ASN A 110 24.77 12.71 10.65
CA ASN A 110 24.09 11.57 11.25
C ASN A 110 24.51 11.40 12.72
N ASP A 111 25.81 11.40 13.03
CA ASP A 111 26.33 11.27 14.39
C ASP A 111 25.78 12.35 15.34
N LEU A 112 25.64 13.59 14.83
CA LEU A 112 25.03 14.68 15.58
C LEU A 112 23.54 14.40 15.87
N LEU A 113 22.80 13.93 14.87
CA LEU A 113 21.40 13.53 15.04
C LEU A 113 21.29 12.38 16.05
N GLU A 114 22.15 11.36 15.95
CA GLU A 114 22.19 10.22 16.87
C GLU A 114 22.47 10.64 18.32
N THR A 115 23.31 11.65 18.50
CA THR A 115 23.57 12.26 19.82
C THR A 115 22.29 12.87 20.39
N TYR A 116 21.52 13.60 19.58
CA TYR A 116 20.21 14.13 19.99
C TYR A 116 19.17 13.03 20.23
N MET A 117 19.16 11.98 19.40
CA MET A 117 18.26 10.83 19.60
C MET A 117 18.56 10.10 20.91
N THR A 118 19.83 9.89 21.22
CA THR A 118 20.27 9.25 22.47
C THR A 118 19.89 10.10 23.67
N LYS A 119 20.03 11.43 23.58
CA LYS A 119 19.68 12.36 24.65
C LYS A 119 18.17 12.48 24.90
N ASP A 120 17.36 12.56 23.85
CA ASP A 120 15.92 12.80 23.97
C ASP A 120 15.11 11.50 24.12
N MET A 121 15.55 10.40 23.50
CA MET A 121 14.78 9.15 23.39
C MET A 121 15.49 7.92 23.98
N GLY A 122 16.76 8.02 24.35
CA GLY A 122 17.55 6.92 24.92
C GLY A 122 17.85 5.77 23.95
N LYS A 123 17.52 5.92 22.66
CA LYS A 123 17.77 4.92 21.62
C LYS A 123 18.11 5.60 20.30
N ASN A 124 19.02 4.99 19.56
CA ASN A 124 19.30 5.35 18.18
C ASN A 124 18.28 4.66 17.26
N ILE A 125 17.71 5.42 16.31
CA ILE A 125 16.81 4.90 15.29
C ILE A 125 17.45 5.17 13.93
N ALA A 126 17.78 4.08 13.21
CA ALA A 126 18.31 4.18 11.87
C ALA A 126 17.29 4.84 10.93
N LEU A 127 17.76 5.81 10.14
CA LEU A 127 16.95 6.48 9.13
C LEU A 127 16.76 5.58 7.91
N LEU A 128 15.50 5.46 7.46
CA LEU A 128 15.16 4.74 6.23
C LEU A 128 14.73 5.73 5.15
N LEU A 129 15.22 5.51 3.93
CA LEU A 129 14.74 6.21 2.74
C LEU A 129 13.76 5.29 2.02
N ASP A 130 12.65 5.84 1.56
CA ASP A 130 11.64 5.06 0.85
C ASP A 130 12.05 4.72 -0.59
N CYS A 131 11.52 3.61 -1.09
CA CYS A 131 11.48 3.32 -2.51
C CYS A 131 10.28 4.05 -3.13
N GLN A 132 10.53 4.86 -4.16
CA GLN A 132 9.54 5.80 -4.70
C GLN A 132 8.23 5.13 -5.13
N THR A 133 8.29 3.88 -5.59
CA THR A 133 7.16 3.11 -6.12
C THR A 133 6.50 2.19 -5.09
N ARG A 134 7.05 2.07 -3.87
CA ARG A 134 6.58 1.14 -2.84
C ARG A 134 6.05 1.90 -1.61
N TRP A 135 4.72 1.99 -1.50
CA TRP A 135 4.05 2.70 -0.40
C TRP A 135 4.35 2.14 1.01
N SER A 136 4.71 0.85 1.12
CA SER A 136 5.09 0.24 2.39
C SER A 136 6.38 0.86 2.94
N SER A 137 7.38 1.07 2.08
CA SER A 137 8.62 1.76 2.43
C SER A 137 8.40 3.25 2.74
N LEU A 138 7.46 3.90 2.03
CA LEU A 138 7.02 5.27 2.35
C LEU A 138 6.41 5.35 3.75
N CYS A 139 5.52 4.41 4.10
CA CYS A 139 4.93 4.32 5.42
C CYS A 139 6.01 4.17 6.51
N GLU A 140 7.03 3.35 6.28
CA GLU A 140 8.16 3.16 7.20
C GLU A 140 9.00 4.43 7.38
N MET A 141 9.37 5.09 6.27
CA MET A 141 10.12 6.35 6.32
C MET A 141 9.35 7.41 7.12
N ILE A 142 8.06 7.60 6.84
CA ILE A 142 7.22 8.57 7.55
C ILE A 142 7.12 8.21 9.04
N THR A 143 6.90 6.93 9.36
CA THR A 143 6.82 6.45 10.75
C THR A 143 8.10 6.73 11.52
N ILE A 144 9.27 6.51 10.91
CA ILE A 144 10.56 6.80 11.55
C ILE A 144 10.75 8.31 11.69
N PHE A 145 10.45 9.08 10.65
CA PHE A 145 10.56 10.53 10.68
C PHE A 145 9.70 11.16 11.77
N ASN A 146 8.43 10.73 11.91
CA ASN A 146 7.53 11.22 12.96
C ASN A 146 8.03 10.90 14.37
N LYS A 147 8.75 9.78 14.57
CA LYS A 147 9.38 9.44 15.86
C LYS A 147 10.51 10.40 16.21
N ILE A 148 11.32 10.80 15.23
CA ILE A 148 12.52 11.61 15.43
C ILE A 148 12.26 13.13 15.27
N ARG A 149 11.02 13.53 14.98
CA ARG A 149 10.65 14.90 14.60
C ARG A 149 11.03 15.98 15.60
N SER A 150 11.19 15.65 16.89
CA SER A 150 11.64 16.60 17.92
C SER A 150 13.15 16.84 17.91
N CYS A 151 13.93 15.86 17.41
CA CYS A 151 15.39 15.95 17.34
C CYS A 151 15.86 16.64 16.05
N VAL A 152 15.10 16.51 14.96
CA VAL A 152 15.44 17.06 13.65
C VAL A 152 15.63 18.59 13.69
N PRO A 153 14.70 19.42 14.22
CA PRO A 153 14.88 20.87 14.26
C PRO A 153 16.09 21.30 15.08
N LYS A 154 16.35 20.67 16.23
CA LYS A 154 17.52 20.96 17.08
C LYS A 154 18.82 20.73 16.32
N THR A 155 18.90 19.59 15.64
CA THR A 155 20.06 19.22 14.82
C THR A 155 20.24 20.19 13.65
N LEU A 156 19.16 20.61 12.99
CA LEU A 156 19.22 21.58 11.90
C LEU A 156 19.69 22.97 12.34
N ILE A 157 19.33 23.41 13.55
CA ILE A 157 19.81 24.68 14.12
C ILE A 157 21.33 24.63 14.33
N ASP A 158 21.84 23.57 14.94
CA ASP A 158 23.28 23.41 15.19
C ASP A 158 24.10 23.30 13.91
N LEU A 159 23.52 22.75 12.85
CA LEU A 159 24.13 22.69 11.51
C LEU A 159 24.04 24.03 10.75
N GLY A 160 23.44 25.07 11.33
CA GLY A 160 23.22 26.36 10.65
C GLY A 160 22.17 26.30 9.53
N LEU A 161 21.39 25.22 9.44
CA LEU A 161 20.36 25.00 8.43
C LEU A 161 18.95 25.38 8.92
N GLY A 162 18.82 25.86 10.15
CA GLY A 162 17.54 26.20 10.78
C GLY A 162 16.74 27.34 10.12
N ALA A 163 17.35 28.10 9.18
CA ALA A 163 16.66 29.12 8.39
C ALA A 163 16.27 28.64 6.98
N ASN A 164 16.69 27.43 6.59
CA ASN A 164 16.45 26.91 5.25
C ASN A 164 15.08 26.21 5.18
N HIS A 165 14.19 26.80 4.38
CA HIS A 165 12.81 26.34 4.22
C HIS A 165 12.71 24.97 3.54
N ASP A 166 13.77 24.51 2.87
CA ASP A 166 13.86 23.15 2.31
C ASP A 166 13.94 22.05 3.37
N TYR A 167 14.35 22.37 4.61
CA TYR A 167 14.56 21.38 5.67
C TYR A 167 13.65 21.59 6.88
N VAL A 168 13.15 22.82 7.09
CA VAL A 168 12.33 23.17 8.25
C VAL A 168 10.86 22.94 7.97
N PHE A 169 10.20 22.11 8.77
CA PHE A 169 8.79 21.76 8.62
C PHE A 169 7.87 22.70 9.41
N THR A 170 6.71 23.03 8.85
CA THR A 170 5.64 23.71 9.59
C THR A 170 4.80 22.70 10.39
N GLU A 171 4.05 23.17 11.39
CA GLU A 171 3.12 22.32 12.13
C GLU A 171 2.07 21.67 11.21
N GLN A 172 1.61 22.37 10.17
CA GLN A 172 0.68 21.80 9.19
C GLN A 172 1.32 20.67 8.39
N GLU A 173 2.60 20.78 8.02
CA GLU A 173 3.31 19.70 7.32
C GLU A 173 3.50 18.48 8.23
N TYR A 174 3.78 18.68 9.52
CA TYR A 174 3.82 17.58 10.49
C TYR A 174 2.46 16.92 10.67
N ASP A 175 1.37 17.69 10.72
CA ASP A 175 0.01 17.15 10.80
C ASP A 175 -0.32 16.27 9.58
N VAL A 176 0.10 16.69 8.38
CA VAL A 176 -0.04 15.90 7.15
C VAL A 176 0.74 14.58 7.25
N LEU A 177 1.97 14.60 7.74
CA LEU A 177 2.77 13.38 7.92
C LEU A 177 2.16 12.43 8.97
N MET A 178 1.62 12.98 10.05
CA MET A 178 0.90 12.20 11.07
C MET A 178 -0.39 11.59 10.52
N ASP A 179 -1.14 12.34 9.71
CA ASP A 179 -2.34 11.82 9.04
C ASP A 179 -1.99 10.72 8.04
N LEU A 180 -0.93 10.88 7.25
CA LEU A 180 -0.44 9.85 6.31
C LEU A 180 -0.04 8.56 7.04
N GLU A 181 0.71 8.67 8.13
CA GLU A 181 1.07 7.51 8.96
C GLU A 181 -0.18 6.80 9.49
N ARG A 182 -1.12 7.54 10.08
CA ARG A 182 -2.37 6.99 10.63
C ARG A 182 -3.20 6.26 9.60
N ILE A 183 -3.19 6.72 8.35
CA ILE A 183 -3.92 6.11 7.24
C ILE A 183 -3.19 4.88 6.70
N LEU A 184 -1.88 4.93 6.52
CA LEU A 184 -1.09 3.86 5.91
C LEU A 184 -0.79 2.69 6.86
N GLN A 185 -0.67 2.94 8.17
CA GLN A 185 -0.41 1.91 9.17
C GLN A 185 -1.44 0.76 9.19
N PRO A 186 -2.76 1.01 9.28
CA PRO A 186 -3.74 -0.09 9.25
C PRO A 186 -3.71 -0.86 7.92
N VAL A 187 -3.36 -0.20 6.82
CA VAL A 187 -3.23 -0.83 5.50
C VAL A 187 -2.00 -1.76 5.46
N LYS A 188 -0.87 -1.31 6.00
CA LYS A 188 0.36 -2.11 6.14
C LYS A 188 0.09 -3.38 6.95
N LEU A 189 -0.48 -3.21 8.14
CA LEU A 189 -0.79 -4.33 9.04
C LEU A 189 -1.73 -5.35 8.37
N ALA A 190 -2.72 -4.88 7.62
CA ALA A 190 -3.63 -5.77 6.91
C ALA A 190 -2.95 -6.58 5.81
N VAL A 191 -2.07 -5.96 5.03
CA VAL A 191 -1.29 -6.66 4.02
C VAL A 191 -0.37 -7.70 4.67
N GLU A 192 0.29 -7.36 5.77
CA GLU A 192 1.10 -8.31 6.54
C GLU A 192 0.27 -9.51 7.03
N VAL A 193 -0.94 -9.28 7.55
CA VAL A 193 -1.85 -10.36 7.98
C VAL A 193 -2.27 -11.22 6.78
N LEU A 194 -2.65 -10.60 5.67
CA LEU A 194 -3.10 -11.31 4.47
C LEU A 194 -2.01 -12.17 3.83
N CYS A 195 -0.74 -11.78 3.96
CA CYS A 195 0.41 -12.50 3.42
C CYS A 195 0.95 -13.60 4.35
N ARG A 196 0.37 -13.80 5.56
CA ARG A 196 0.76 -14.91 6.43
C ARG A 196 0.39 -16.26 5.79
N ARG A 197 1.21 -17.29 6.02
CA ARG A 197 0.98 -18.65 5.51
C ARG A 197 -0.38 -19.23 5.92
N GLU A 198 -0.83 -18.91 7.13
CA GLU A 198 -2.11 -19.37 7.70
C GLU A 198 -3.32 -18.52 7.27
N SER A 199 -3.11 -17.50 6.44
CA SER A 199 -4.19 -16.61 5.99
C SER A 199 -5.16 -17.34 5.09
N ASN A 200 -6.40 -17.48 5.56
CA ASN A 200 -7.53 -18.02 4.82
C ASN A 200 -8.59 -16.92 4.55
N LEU A 201 -9.66 -17.27 3.83
CA LEU A 201 -10.73 -16.34 3.45
C LEU A 201 -11.47 -15.72 4.66
N ILE A 202 -11.54 -16.39 5.81
CA ILE A 202 -12.18 -15.87 7.02
C ILE A 202 -11.29 -14.80 7.67
N THR A 203 -9.99 -15.08 7.79
CA THR A 203 -9.01 -14.08 8.22
C THR A 203 -8.98 -12.89 7.27
N ALA A 204 -9.07 -13.13 5.95
CA ALA A 204 -9.13 -12.07 4.97
C ALA A 204 -10.37 -11.19 5.15
N GLU A 205 -11.55 -11.79 5.27
CA GLU A 205 -12.80 -11.06 5.54
C GLU A 205 -12.67 -10.15 6.76
N THR A 206 -12.21 -10.71 7.87
CA THR A 206 -12.05 -9.96 9.14
C THR A 206 -11.05 -8.82 9.00
N THR A 207 -9.94 -9.07 8.30
CA THR A 207 -8.89 -8.07 8.05
C THR A 207 -9.39 -6.93 7.16
N LEU A 208 -10.15 -7.24 6.11
CA LEU A 208 -10.73 -6.24 5.22
C LEU A 208 -11.78 -5.39 5.93
N ARG A 209 -12.63 -5.99 6.77
CA ARG A 209 -13.57 -5.23 7.62
C ARG A 209 -12.81 -4.31 8.59
N PHE A 210 -11.75 -4.83 9.22
CA PHE A 210 -10.90 -4.06 10.14
C PHE A 210 -10.33 -2.80 9.48
N ILE A 211 -9.73 -2.90 8.29
CA ILE A 211 -9.15 -1.72 7.64
C ILE A 211 -10.21 -0.69 7.27
N ILE A 212 -11.36 -1.12 6.75
CA ILE A 212 -12.44 -0.22 6.36
C ILE A 212 -12.96 0.53 7.58
N SER A 213 -13.25 -0.18 8.67
CA SER A 213 -13.69 0.44 9.93
C SER A 213 -12.64 1.40 10.49
N LYS A 214 -11.34 1.03 10.47
CA LYS A 214 -10.27 1.90 10.96
C LYS A 214 -10.15 3.18 10.13
N LEU A 215 -10.19 3.08 8.80
CA LEU A 215 -10.08 4.24 7.91
C LEU A 215 -11.30 5.16 8.00
N ILE A 216 -12.52 4.61 8.13
CA ILE A 216 -13.74 5.40 8.35
C ILE A 216 -13.62 6.23 9.63
N ASN A 217 -13.10 5.64 10.71
CA ASN A 217 -12.94 6.32 11.99
C ASN A 217 -11.91 7.46 11.98
N ILE A 218 -10.92 7.42 11.08
CA ILE A 218 -9.95 8.53 10.91
C ILE A 218 -10.65 9.79 10.37
N ASN A 219 -11.72 9.62 9.59
CA ASN A 219 -12.59 10.69 9.10
C ASN A 219 -11.85 11.83 8.34
N LYS A 220 -10.79 11.49 7.60
CA LYS A 220 -10.03 12.44 6.76
C LYS A 220 -10.37 12.25 5.28
N PRO A 221 -10.26 13.29 4.43
CA PRO A 221 -10.58 13.20 3.01
C PRO A 221 -9.82 12.08 2.29
N LEU A 222 -8.53 11.93 2.57
CA LEU A 222 -7.70 10.87 2.01
C LEU A 222 -8.15 9.47 2.45
N ALA A 223 -8.49 9.30 3.73
CA ALA A 223 -8.99 8.04 4.25
C ALA A 223 -10.29 7.62 3.58
N ARG A 224 -11.20 8.58 3.30
CA ARG A 224 -12.44 8.33 2.56
C ARG A 224 -12.17 7.87 1.13
N LYS A 225 -11.32 8.59 0.38
CA LYS A 225 -10.90 8.18 -0.98
C LYS A 225 -10.30 6.76 -0.98
N LEU A 226 -9.51 6.44 0.04
CA LEU A 226 -8.91 5.11 0.19
C LEU A 226 -9.95 4.03 0.51
N VAL A 227 -10.93 4.33 1.37
CA VAL A 227 -12.05 3.42 1.66
C VAL A 227 -12.84 3.13 0.39
N ASP A 228 -13.16 4.14 -0.42
CA ASP A 228 -13.92 3.96 -1.67
C ASP A 228 -13.15 3.08 -2.65
N SER A 229 -11.86 3.35 -2.82
CA SER A 229 -10.96 2.55 -3.66
C SER A 229 -10.85 1.11 -3.15
N LEU A 230 -10.66 0.91 -1.84
CA LEU A 230 -10.61 -0.41 -1.22
C LEU A 230 -11.91 -1.19 -1.42
N ARG A 231 -13.07 -0.56 -1.16
CA ARG A 231 -14.39 -1.20 -1.36
C ARG A 231 -14.55 -1.68 -2.80
N LYS A 232 -14.20 -0.84 -3.78
CA LYS A 232 -14.20 -1.23 -5.19
C LYS A 232 -13.31 -2.46 -5.45
N ARG A 233 -12.05 -2.42 -5.01
CA ARG A 233 -11.09 -3.53 -5.22
C ARG A 233 -11.47 -4.81 -4.49
N ILE A 234 -12.15 -4.71 -3.33
CA ILE A 234 -12.68 -5.85 -2.58
C ILE A 234 -13.85 -6.47 -3.34
N SER A 235 -14.82 -5.67 -3.79
CA SER A 235 -15.99 -6.17 -4.53
C SER A 235 -15.59 -6.88 -5.84
N GLU A 236 -14.56 -6.40 -6.54
CA GLU A 236 -14.00 -7.07 -7.74
C GLU A 236 -13.46 -8.49 -7.47
N ARG A 237 -13.10 -8.79 -6.21
CA ARG A 237 -12.41 -10.02 -5.81
C ARG A 237 -13.25 -10.94 -4.94
N ARG A 238 -14.32 -10.43 -4.34
CA ARG A 238 -15.18 -11.18 -3.42
C ARG A 238 -15.90 -12.29 -4.19
N THR A 239 -15.92 -13.48 -3.59
CA THR A 239 -16.61 -14.67 -4.13
C THR A 239 -17.53 -15.28 -3.09
N ASP A 240 -18.56 -16.01 -3.55
CA ASP A 240 -19.51 -16.72 -2.66
C ASP A 240 -18.82 -17.74 -1.74
N LEU A 241 -17.61 -18.19 -2.08
CA LEU A 241 -16.81 -19.09 -1.26
C LEU A 241 -16.47 -18.49 0.11
N THR A 242 -16.33 -17.17 0.19
CA THR A 242 -16.11 -16.47 1.46
C THR A 242 -17.32 -16.67 2.37
N ALA A 243 -18.54 -16.51 1.84
CA ALA A 243 -19.77 -16.72 2.58
C ALA A 243 -19.98 -18.19 2.99
N VAL A 244 -19.62 -19.14 2.11
CA VAL A 244 -19.65 -20.57 2.44
C VAL A 244 -18.74 -20.86 3.63
N LEU A 245 -17.49 -20.38 3.61
CA LEU A 245 -16.54 -20.63 4.69
C LEU A 245 -16.96 -19.98 6.01
N LEU A 246 -17.47 -18.75 5.97
CA LEU A 246 -18.00 -18.07 7.16
C LEU A 246 -19.16 -18.87 7.78
N TYR A 247 -20.10 -19.32 6.94
CA TYR A 247 -21.25 -20.12 7.40
C TYR A 247 -20.82 -21.48 7.99
N LEU A 248 -19.86 -22.17 7.35
CA LEU A 248 -19.38 -23.46 7.83
C LEU A 248 -18.54 -23.36 9.11
N HIS A 249 -17.83 -22.23 9.30
CA HIS A 249 -17.04 -22.00 10.50
C HIS A 249 -17.92 -21.67 11.71
N ASP A 250 -18.90 -20.78 11.55
CA ASP A 250 -19.84 -20.41 12.60
C ASP A 250 -21.18 -19.92 12.02
N PRO A 251 -22.21 -20.78 12.00
CA PRO A 251 -23.54 -20.42 11.49
C PRO A 251 -24.25 -19.33 12.29
N HIS A 252 -23.99 -19.21 13.60
CA HIS A 252 -24.62 -18.20 14.44
C HIS A 252 -24.04 -16.83 14.14
N LYS A 253 -22.71 -16.72 14.15
CA LYS A 253 -22.00 -15.51 13.75
C LYS A 253 -22.33 -15.08 12.32
N TYR A 254 -22.54 -16.03 11.42
CA TYR A 254 -22.97 -15.72 10.05
C TYR A 254 -24.30 -14.95 10.00
N GLU A 255 -25.31 -15.35 10.78
CA GLU A 255 -26.61 -14.64 10.80
C GLU A 255 -26.50 -13.27 11.47
N GLU A 256 -25.66 -13.15 12.50
CA GLU A 256 -25.35 -11.86 13.14
C GLU A 256 -24.69 -10.89 12.13
N ASP A 257 -23.62 -11.34 11.47
CA ASP A 257 -22.91 -10.58 10.45
C ASP A 257 -23.85 -10.21 9.30
N LYS A 258 -24.68 -11.15 8.85
CA LYS A 258 -25.63 -10.90 7.75
C LYS A 258 -26.63 -9.80 8.11
N SER A 259 -27.08 -9.77 9.37
CA SER A 259 -27.96 -8.71 9.86
C SER A 259 -27.22 -7.38 10.00
N GLN A 260 -25.98 -7.41 10.50
CA GLN A 260 -25.14 -6.23 10.70
C GLN A 260 -24.75 -5.55 9.38
N PHE A 261 -24.42 -6.33 8.35
CA PHE A 261 -23.90 -5.84 7.07
C PHE A 261 -24.94 -5.85 5.93
N ILE A 262 -26.23 -5.95 6.24
CA ILE A 262 -27.29 -6.06 5.22
C ILE A 262 -27.34 -4.87 4.25
N TYR A 263 -26.97 -3.67 4.73
CA TYR A 263 -26.91 -2.44 3.94
C TYR A 263 -25.50 -2.12 3.43
N ASP A 264 -24.50 -2.96 3.73
CA ASP A 264 -23.12 -2.76 3.28
C ASP A 264 -22.92 -3.41 1.91
N GLU A 265 -22.80 -2.62 0.85
CA GLU A 265 -22.65 -3.13 -0.52
C GLU A 265 -21.41 -4.02 -0.72
N THR A 266 -20.38 -3.89 0.13
CA THR A 266 -19.12 -4.63 0.00
C THR A 266 -19.14 -5.93 0.81
N PHE A 267 -19.72 -5.91 2.01
CA PHE A 267 -19.66 -7.02 2.96
C PHE A 267 -20.98 -7.76 3.17
N ASN A 268 -22.08 -7.36 2.49
CA ASN A 268 -23.35 -8.08 2.55
C ASN A 268 -23.16 -9.58 2.23
N LEU A 269 -23.89 -10.41 2.98
CA LEU A 269 -23.80 -11.86 2.93
C LEU A 269 -25.01 -12.45 2.20
N PRO A 270 -24.78 -13.41 1.27
CA PRO A 270 -25.85 -13.96 0.45
C PRO A 270 -26.86 -14.80 1.26
N PRO A 271 -28.07 -15.05 0.74
CA PRO A 271 -29.03 -15.92 1.41
C PRO A 271 -28.56 -17.39 1.43
N LYS A 272 -29.08 -18.18 2.39
CA LYS A 272 -28.73 -19.60 2.55
C LYS A 272 -28.97 -20.46 1.31
N SER A 273 -29.86 -20.04 0.41
CA SER A 273 -30.12 -20.72 -0.87
C SER A 273 -28.89 -20.67 -1.79
N VAL A 274 -28.23 -19.52 -1.87
CA VAL A 274 -27.00 -19.33 -2.65
C VAL A 274 -25.85 -20.12 -2.04
N ILE A 275 -25.71 -20.10 -0.70
CA ILE A 275 -24.71 -20.90 0.02
C ILE A 275 -24.91 -22.39 -0.28
N ARG A 276 -26.15 -22.91 -0.16
CA ARG A 276 -26.46 -24.31 -0.47
C ARG A 276 -26.10 -24.66 -1.92
N LYS A 277 -26.41 -23.79 -2.88
CA LYS A 277 -26.05 -23.99 -4.29
C LYS A 277 -24.52 -24.04 -4.46
N ALA A 278 -23.79 -23.12 -3.84
CA ALA A 278 -22.33 -23.10 -3.89
C ALA A 278 -21.71 -24.37 -3.29
N ILE A 279 -22.24 -24.86 -2.16
CA ILE A 279 -21.80 -26.13 -1.54
C ILE A 279 -22.07 -27.31 -2.48
N LYS A 280 -23.26 -27.41 -3.07
CA LYS A 280 -23.57 -28.47 -4.05
C LYS A 280 -22.60 -28.46 -5.22
N ASN A 281 -22.35 -27.30 -5.82
CA ASN A 281 -21.40 -27.16 -6.92
C ASN A 281 -19.96 -27.58 -6.54
N ILE A 282 -19.57 -27.43 -5.27
CA ILE A 282 -18.27 -27.90 -4.78
C ILE A 282 -18.27 -29.43 -4.70
N ILE A 283 -19.33 -30.04 -4.17
CA ILE A 283 -19.47 -31.50 -4.01
C ILE A 283 -19.54 -32.20 -5.37
N GLU A 284 -20.35 -31.68 -6.31
CA GLU A 284 -20.50 -32.21 -7.69
C GLU A 284 -19.19 -32.25 -8.49
N ARG A 285 -18.13 -31.58 -8.01
CA ARG A 285 -16.79 -31.61 -8.64
C ARG A 285 -15.85 -32.62 -8.01
N LEU A 286 -16.20 -33.14 -6.84
CA LEU A 286 -15.46 -34.21 -6.17
C LEU A 286 -15.86 -35.59 -6.70
N GLU A 287 -17.08 -35.69 -7.23
CA GLU A 287 -17.62 -36.84 -7.98
C GLU A 287 -17.11 -36.86 -9.43
#